data_AF-A0A9W9E975-F1
#
_entry.id   AF-A0A9W9E975-F1
#
_cell.length_a   1.000
_cell.length_b   1.000
_cell.length_c   1.000
_cell.angle_alpha   90.00
_cell.angle_beta   90.00
_cell.angle_gamma   90.00
#
_symmetry.space_group_name_H-M   'P 1'
#
loop_
_entity.id
_entity.type
_entity.pdbx_description
1 polymer ?
#
loop_
_entity_poly.entity_id
_entity_poly.type
_entity_poly.pdbx_seq_one_letter_code
_entity_poly.pdbx_strand_id
1 'polypeptide(L)'
;MNKKHLEDVALTIFSNTTQKFPDSQWDRPEEWYASFSGQNMRWELIGLLFSSWALSALQNKEDIDGYRPRVLALKFFGIMESCITFCQDIKANNVLFLYLLYRTTIVSSILHGPNDPGFWPLHSETVSLARSMCLSTMSDASIQDPRILKQSERRLFTAIYILDKTAATLSGKLPLLPSDHCSTALPLDICNTILLCWRTSQGVNLASLGVNDEGWNVDGKIYSTTTLRARGLIAHIREQILDLALNRRARDLRDLIDFSPDE
;
A
#
# COMPACT_ATOMS: atom_id res chain seq x y z
N MET A 1 11.10 24.87 -22.64
CA MET A 1 11.52 23.46 -22.77
C MET A 1 11.17 22.99 -24.17
N ASN A 2 12.11 22.40 -24.92
CA ASN A 2 11.91 22.02 -26.32
C ASN A 2 11.03 20.76 -26.42
N LYS A 3 9.98 20.77 -27.28
CA LYS A 3 9.05 19.64 -27.46
C LYS A 3 9.79 18.31 -27.73
N LYS A 4 10.84 18.36 -28.56
CA LYS A 4 11.66 17.19 -28.88
C LYS A 4 12.33 16.58 -27.65
N HIS A 5 12.81 17.41 -26.73
CA HIS A 5 13.42 16.93 -25.50
C HIS A 5 12.41 16.22 -24.59
N LEU A 6 11.17 16.72 -24.51
CA LEU A 6 10.10 16.05 -23.76
C LEU A 6 9.74 14.69 -24.36
N GLU A 7 9.68 14.61 -25.69
CA GLU A 7 9.45 13.35 -26.40
C GLU A 7 10.57 12.35 -26.10
N ASP A 8 11.84 12.77 -26.17
CA ASP A 8 12.99 11.92 -25.85
C ASP A 8 12.92 11.40 -24.40
N VAL A 9 12.61 12.27 -23.43
CA VAL A 9 12.45 11.89 -22.02
C VAL A 9 11.29 10.91 -21.84
N ALA A 10 10.14 11.15 -22.47
CA ALA A 10 8.99 10.25 -22.41
C ALA A 10 9.34 8.87 -22.98
N LEU A 11 10.04 8.81 -24.13
CA LEU A 11 10.50 7.56 -24.73
C LEU A 11 11.45 6.80 -23.81
N THR A 12 12.37 7.47 -23.13
CA THR A 12 13.23 6.84 -22.12
C THR A 12 12.40 6.23 -20.98
N ILE A 13 11.42 6.97 -20.44
CA ILE A 13 10.56 6.47 -19.37
C ILE A 13 9.72 5.28 -19.84
N PHE A 14 9.15 5.33 -21.05
CA PHE A 14 8.43 4.19 -21.63
C PHE A 14 9.34 2.97 -21.78
N SER A 15 10.54 3.14 -22.32
CA SER A 15 11.52 2.07 -22.45
C SER A 15 11.84 1.45 -21.08
N ASN A 16 12.12 2.26 -20.07
CA ASN A 16 12.34 1.78 -18.71
C ASN A 16 11.11 1.02 -18.18
N THR A 17 9.90 1.56 -18.36
CA THR A 17 8.65 0.96 -17.87
C THR A 17 8.39 -0.41 -18.51
N THR A 18 8.72 -0.60 -19.79
CA THR A 18 8.59 -1.91 -20.45
C THR A 18 9.53 -2.99 -19.92
N GLN A 19 10.64 -2.61 -19.28
CA GLN A 19 11.55 -3.59 -18.68
C GLN A 19 10.92 -4.22 -17.44
N LYS A 20 11.13 -5.54 -17.29
CA LYS A 20 10.69 -6.27 -16.09
C LYS A 20 11.28 -5.61 -14.85
N PHE A 21 10.44 -5.33 -13.85
CA PHE A 21 10.93 -4.86 -12.56
C PHE A 21 11.81 -5.95 -11.94
N PRO A 22 13.03 -5.66 -11.49
CA PRO A 22 13.94 -6.72 -11.06
C PRO A 22 13.42 -7.40 -9.79
N ASP A 23 13.27 -8.73 -9.86
CA ASP A 23 12.85 -9.59 -8.74
C ASP A 23 14.00 -9.86 -7.74
N SER A 24 15.11 -9.12 -7.85
CA SER A 24 16.36 -9.45 -7.14
C SER A 24 16.24 -9.26 -5.63
N GLN A 25 16.93 -10.15 -4.91
CA GLN A 25 17.24 -9.95 -3.51
C GLN A 25 18.21 -8.78 -3.40
N TRP A 26 17.68 -7.58 -3.17
CA TRP A 26 18.47 -6.37 -3.05
C TRP A 26 19.28 -6.43 -1.76
N ASP A 27 20.60 -6.60 -1.89
CA ASP A 27 21.51 -6.64 -0.74
C ASP A 27 21.64 -5.28 -0.07
N ARG A 28 21.50 -4.23 -0.87
CA ARG A 28 21.52 -2.84 -0.45
C ARG A 28 20.23 -2.15 -0.85
N PRO A 29 19.57 -1.43 0.08
CA PRO A 29 18.43 -0.57 -0.25
C PRO A 29 18.73 0.41 -1.39
N GLU A 30 19.98 0.89 -1.48
CA GLU A 30 20.51 1.71 -2.60
C GLU A 30 20.16 1.19 -3.97
N GLU A 31 20.41 -0.10 -4.19
CA GLU A 31 20.24 -0.73 -5.49
C GLU A 31 18.76 -0.79 -5.87
N TRP A 32 17.90 -1.01 -4.87
CA TRP A 32 16.46 -1.02 -5.07
C TRP A 32 15.95 0.34 -5.56
N TYR A 33 16.26 1.45 -4.88
CA TYR A 33 15.76 2.74 -5.35
C TYR A 33 16.47 3.26 -6.60
N ALA A 34 17.74 2.91 -6.82
CA ALA A 34 18.43 3.21 -8.07
C ALA A 34 17.78 2.50 -9.28
N SER A 35 17.11 1.36 -9.07
CA SER A 35 16.46 0.59 -10.14
C SER A 35 15.24 1.27 -10.78
N PHE A 36 14.67 2.28 -10.13
CA PHE A 36 13.48 2.99 -10.62
C PHE A 36 13.57 4.52 -10.54
N SER A 37 14.75 5.07 -10.22
CA SER A 37 14.98 6.51 -10.07
C SER A 37 16.08 7.01 -11.02
N GLY A 38 16.25 8.34 -11.09
CA GLY A 38 17.23 8.96 -11.98
C GLY A 38 16.99 8.58 -13.44
N GLN A 39 18.00 7.99 -14.08
CA GLN A 39 17.92 7.53 -15.48
C GLN A 39 17.01 6.30 -15.66
N ASN A 40 16.71 5.57 -14.59
CA ASN A 40 15.82 4.41 -14.61
C ASN A 40 14.38 4.78 -14.24
N MET A 41 14.01 6.07 -14.33
CA MET A 41 12.66 6.52 -13.97
C MET A 41 11.60 5.83 -14.83
N ARG A 42 10.50 5.45 -14.18
CA ARG A 42 9.39 4.71 -14.77
C ARG A 42 8.06 5.42 -14.53
N TRP A 43 7.04 5.11 -15.34
CA TRP A 43 5.71 5.73 -15.20
C TRP A 43 5.03 5.40 -13.86
N GLU A 44 5.31 4.23 -13.27
CA GLU A 44 4.80 3.88 -11.93
C GLU A 44 5.26 4.90 -10.88
N LEU A 45 6.54 5.28 -10.91
CA LEU A 45 7.11 6.24 -9.96
C LEU A 45 6.54 7.65 -10.20
N ILE A 46 6.38 8.06 -11.45
CA ILE A 46 5.83 9.37 -11.79
C ILE A 46 4.41 9.50 -11.24
N GLY A 47 3.55 8.51 -11.50
CA GLY A 47 2.21 8.48 -10.92
C GLY A 47 2.23 8.55 -9.39
N LEU A 48 3.15 7.82 -8.75
CA LEU A 48 3.30 7.84 -7.28
C LEU A 48 3.71 9.22 -6.74
N LEU A 49 4.60 9.94 -7.43
CA LEU A 49 4.96 11.32 -7.07
C LEU A 49 3.75 12.23 -7.13
N PHE A 50 2.99 12.19 -8.22
CA PHE A 50 1.75 12.96 -8.38
C PHE A 50 0.70 12.60 -7.33
N SER A 51 0.62 11.33 -6.91
CA SER A 51 -0.26 10.93 -5.81
C SER A 51 0.10 11.56 -4.47
N SER A 52 1.37 11.92 -4.26
CA SER A 52 1.83 12.58 -3.02
C SER A 52 1.48 14.05 -3.04
N TRP A 53 1.61 14.71 -4.19
CA TRP A 53 1.14 16.08 -4.36
C TRP A 53 -0.38 16.20 -4.33
N ALA A 54 -1.11 15.22 -4.87
CA ALA A 54 -2.57 15.17 -4.79
C ALA A 54 -3.06 15.09 -3.35
N LEU A 55 -2.51 14.18 -2.55
CA LEU A 55 -2.86 14.07 -1.13
C LEU A 55 -2.47 15.32 -0.33
N SER A 56 -1.29 15.89 -0.60
CA SER A 56 -0.87 17.13 0.06
C SER A 56 -1.82 18.29 -0.26
N ALA A 57 -2.21 18.44 -1.54
CA ALA A 57 -3.19 19.44 -1.94
C ALA A 57 -4.55 19.22 -1.27
N LEU A 58 -5.00 17.97 -1.10
CA LEU A 58 -6.26 17.65 -0.41
C LEU A 58 -6.21 17.87 1.10
N GLN A 59 -5.02 17.88 1.71
CA GLN A 59 -4.82 18.19 3.13
C GLN A 59 -4.79 19.70 3.41
N ASN A 60 -4.36 20.50 2.43
CA ASN A 60 -4.33 21.96 2.55
C ASN A 60 -5.76 22.53 2.50
N LYS A 61 -6.22 23.06 3.63
CA LYS A 61 -7.56 23.67 3.78
C LYS A 61 -7.58 25.17 3.53
N GLU A 62 -6.42 25.80 3.38
CA GLU A 62 -6.31 27.24 3.16
C GLU A 62 -6.36 27.55 1.66
N ASP A 63 -7.43 28.21 1.24
CA ASP A 63 -7.48 28.90 -0.04
C ASP A 63 -6.70 30.22 0.11
N ILE A 64 -5.39 30.16 -0.17
CA ILE A 64 -4.59 31.37 -0.38
C ILE A 64 -4.94 31.91 -1.76
N ASP A 65 -5.08 33.23 -1.92
CA ASP A 65 -5.50 33.86 -3.19
C ASP A 65 -4.83 33.23 -4.43
N GLY A 66 -5.65 32.61 -5.30
CA GLY A 66 -5.22 31.95 -6.53
C GLY A 66 -4.80 30.48 -6.39
N TYR A 67 -4.55 29.97 -5.18
CA TYR A 67 -4.33 28.55 -4.92
C TYR A 67 -5.67 27.85 -4.66
N ARG A 68 -6.06 26.95 -5.56
CA ARG A 68 -7.26 26.11 -5.39
C ARG A 68 -6.81 24.66 -5.19
N PRO A 69 -6.56 24.19 -3.95
CA PRO A 69 -5.97 22.90 -3.66
C PRO A 69 -6.74 21.74 -4.30
N ARG A 70 -8.08 21.80 -4.27
CA ARG A 70 -8.94 20.78 -4.89
C ARG A 70 -8.82 20.74 -6.42
N VAL A 71 -8.70 21.89 -7.09
CA VAL A 71 -8.50 21.95 -8.55
C VAL A 71 -7.14 21.37 -8.92
N LEU A 72 -6.11 21.66 -8.11
CA LEU A 72 -4.79 21.10 -8.30
C LEU A 72 -4.78 19.57 -8.09
N ALA A 73 -5.46 19.08 -7.06
CA ALA A 73 -5.62 17.65 -6.80
C ALA A 73 -6.30 16.92 -7.98
N LEU A 74 -7.34 17.51 -8.58
CA LEU A 74 -7.98 16.96 -9.78
C LEU A 74 -7.02 16.89 -10.98
N LYS A 75 -6.17 17.91 -11.19
CA LYS A 75 -5.15 17.87 -12.24
C LYS A 75 -4.13 16.77 -12.01
N PHE A 76 -3.67 16.61 -10.77
CA PHE A 76 -2.75 15.53 -10.41
C PHE A 76 -3.40 14.15 -10.54
N PHE A 77 -4.68 14.03 -10.19
CA PHE A 77 -5.45 12.80 -10.38
C PHE A 77 -5.51 12.37 -11.84
N GLY A 78 -5.79 13.28 -12.78
CA GLY A 78 -5.77 12.94 -14.22
C GLY A 78 -4.38 12.50 -14.73
N ILE A 79 -3.30 13.01 -14.14
CA ILE A 79 -1.94 12.54 -14.45
C ILE A 79 -1.70 11.13 -13.90
N MET A 80 -2.21 10.83 -12.69
CA MET A 80 -2.15 9.49 -12.10
C MET A 80 -2.89 8.48 -12.97
N GLU A 81 -4.10 8.81 -13.44
CA GLU A 81 -4.88 7.96 -14.37
C GLU A 81 -4.11 7.70 -15.67
N SER A 82 -3.49 8.73 -16.25
CA SER A 82 -2.66 8.57 -17.45
C SER A 82 -1.48 7.61 -17.21
N CYS A 83 -0.79 7.73 -16.08
CA CYS A 83 0.30 6.83 -15.71
C CYS A 83 -0.19 5.39 -15.51
N ILE A 84 -1.38 5.21 -14.92
CA ILE A 84 -2.02 3.90 -14.78
C ILE A 84 -2.29 3.28 -16.14
N THR A 85 -2.90 4.02 -17.08
CA THR A 85 -3.15 3.53 -18.45
C THR A 85 -1.86 3.06 -19.12
N PHE A 86 -0.78 3.86 -19.05
CA PHE A 86 0.51 3.46 -19.61
C PHE A 86 1.08 2.18 -18.98
N CYS A 87 0.89 2.00 -17.68
CA CYS A 87 1.34 0.79 -16.97
C CYS A 87 0.44 -0.43 -17.29
N GLN A 88 -0.85 -0.23 -17.51
CA GLN A 88 -1.79 -1.28 -17.92
C GLN A 88 -1.50 -1.77 -19.33
N ASP A 89 -1.19 -0.88 -20.27
CA ASP A 89 -0.88 -1.21 -21.67
C ASP A 89 0.27 -2.22 -21.79
N ILE A 90 1.25 -2.13 -20.89
CA ILE A 90 2.41 -3.03 -20.82
C ILE A 90 2.25 -4.15 -19.80
N LYS A 91 1.08 -4.24 -19.14
CA LYS A 91 0.78 -5.23 -18.08
C LYS A 91 1.80 -5.21 -16.94
N ALA A 92 2.14 -4.02 -16.46
CA ALA A 92 3.05 -3.86 -15.33
C ALA A 92 2.56 -4.69 -14.13
N ASN A 93 3.47 -5.48 -13.54
CA ASN A 93 3.17 -6.33 -12.39
C ASN A 93 4.31 -6.20 -11.36
N ASN A 94 4.30 -5.10 -10.62
CA ASN A 94 5.33 -4.79 -9.63
C ASN A 94 4.76 -3.93 -8.49
N VAL A 95 5.53 -3.83 -7.39
CA VAL A 95 5.11 -3.14 -6.17
C VAL A 95 4.84 -1.65 -6.37
N LEU A 96 5.51 -0.98 -7.32
CA LEU A 96 5.28 0.44 -7.59
C LEU A 96 3.95 0.66 -8.28
N PHE A 97 3.60 -0.18 -9.26
CA PHE A 97 2.31 -0.10 -9.92
C PHE A 97 1.17 -0.41 -8.95
N LEU A 98 1.33 -1.45 -8.12
CA LEU A 98 0.38 -1.74 -7.06
C LEU A 98 0.20 -0.56 -6.10
N TYR A 99 1.30 0.10 -5.73
CA TYR A 99 1.22 1.26 -4.86
C TYR A 99 0.51 2.44 -5.53
N LEU A 100 0.72 2.64 -6.84
CA LEU A 100 0.03 3.66 -7.62
C LEU A 100 -1.49 3.42 -7.63
N LEU A 101 -1.94 2.19 -7.89
CA LEU A 101 -3.37 1.83 -7.86
C LEU A 101 -3.98 2.07 -6.47
N TYR A 102 -3.30 1.61 -5.41
CA TYR A 102 -3.73 1.84 -4.02
C TYR A 102 -3.86 3.34 -3.69
N ARG A 103 -2.85 4.14 -4.04
CA ARG A 103 -2.86 5.59 -3.78
C ARG A 103 -3.93 6.31 -4.60
N THR A 104 -4.14 5.89 -5.83
CA THR A 104 -5.19 6.44 -6.71
C THR A 104 -6.57 6.12 -6.15
N THR A 105 -6.79 4.93 -5.60
CA THR A 105 -8.03 4.56 -4.89
C THR A 105 -8.33 5.51 -3.74
N ILE A 106 -7.32 5.84 -2.91
CA ILE A 106 -7.49 6.79 -1.81
C ILE A 106 -7.82 8.20 -2.32
N VAL A 107 -7.04 8.69 -3.31
CA VAL A 107 -7.24 10.04 -3.86
C VAL A 107 -8.62 10.16 -4.50
N SER A 108 -9.06 9.15 -5.27
CA SER A 108 -10.39 9.10 -5.86
C SER A 108 -11.48 9.20 -4.79
N SER A 109 -11.37 8.39 -3.72
CA SER A 109 -12.34 8.41 -2.61
C SER A 109 -12.45 9.77 -1.93
N ILE A 110 -11.34 10.48 -1.72
CA ILE A 110 -11.35 11.82 -1.10
C ILE A 110 -11.92 12.87 -2.06
N LEU A 111 -11.62 12.77 -3.36
CA LEU A 111 -12.10 13.70 -4.38
C LEU A 111 -13.61 13.54 -4.60
N HIS A 112 -14.07 12.32 -4.82
CA HIS A 112 -15.44 12.03 -5.26
C HIS A 112 -16.39 11.70 -4.11
N GLY A 113 -15.86 11.40 -2.92
CA GLY A 113 -16.63 11.18 -1.70
C GLY A 113 -17.11 9.73 -1.52
N PRO A 114 -18.04 9.49 -0.57
CA PRO A 114 -18.42 8.14 -0.15
C PRO A 114 -19.18 7.32 -1.21
N ASN A 115 -19.76 8.00 -2.21
CA ASN A 115 -20.53 7.38 -3.28
C ASN A 115 -19.75 7.33 -4.60
N ASP A 116 -18.41 7.43 -4.56
CA ASP A 116 -17.55 7.36 -5.73
C ASP A 116 -17.78 6.05 -6.52
N PRO A 117 -18.35 6.11 -7.74
CA PRO A 117 -18.54 4.91 -8.55
C PRO A 117 -17.22 4.30 -9.04
N GLY A 118 -16.14 5.09 -9.08
CA GLY A 118 -14.81 4.64 -9.51
C GLY A 118 -14.03 3.88 -8.44
N PHE A 119 -14.42 3.99 -7.17
CA PHE A 119 -13.69 3.37 -6.05
C PHE A 119 -13.60 1.85 -6.18
N TRP A 120 -14.74 1.17 -6.32
CA TRP A 120 -14.79 -0.30 -6.29
C TRP A 120 -14.09 -0.95 -7.49
N PRO A 121 -14.26 -0.47 -8.74
CA PRO A 121 -13.47 -0.96 -9.86
C PRO A 121 -11.96 -0.84 -9.61
N LEU A 122 -11.47 0.34 -9.21
CA LEU A 122 -10.04 0.58 -9.00
C LEU A 122 -9.48 -0.21 -7.80
N HIS A 123 -10.24 -0.31 -6.71
CA HIS A 123 -9.86 -1.11 -5.55
C HIS A 123 -9.84 -2.61 -5.86
N SER A 124 -10.78 -3.10 -6.68
CA SER A 124 -10.80 -4.52 -7.09
C SER A 124 -9.62 -4.88 -7.99
N GLU A 125 -9.19 -3.95 -8.86
CA GLU A 125 -7.95 -4.10 -9.63
C GLU A 125 -6.72 -4.12 -8.70
N THR A 126 -6.68 -3.21 -7.73
CA THR A 126 -5.61 -3.16 -6.70
C THR A 126 -5.51 -4.50 -5.95
N VAL A 127 -6.64 -5.05 -5.48
CA VAL A 127 -6.70 -6.33 -4.78
C VAL A 127 -6.28 -7.49 -5.68
N SER A 128 -6.70 -7.47 -6.95
CA SER A 128 -6.36 -8.52 -7.92
C SER A 128 -4.86 -8.54 -8.21
N LEU A 129 -4.23 -7.37 -8.38
CA LEU A 129 -2.80 -7.25 -8.59
C LEU A 129 -1.99 -7.68 -7.35
N ALA A 130 -2.44 -7.30 -6.15
CA ALA A 130 -1.82 -7.75 -4.90
C ALA A 130 -1.82 -9.29 -4.79
N ARG A 131 -2.92 -9.94 -5.20
CA ARG A 131 -3.02 -11.41 -5.23
C ARG A 131 -2.16 -12.03 -6.30
N SER A 132 -2.07 -11.46 -7.51
CA SER A 132 -1.19 -12.00 -8.57
C SER A 132 0.30 -11.91 -8.21
N MET A 133 0.66 -10.99 -7.32
CA MET A 133 1.99 -10.88 -6.73
C MET A 133 2.19 -11.78 -5.49
N CYS A 134 1.20 -12.61 -5.15
CA CYS A 134 1.18 -13.48 -3.96
C CYS A 134 1.33 -12.73 -2.63
N LEU A 135 0.93 -11.45 -2.56
CA LEU A 135 1.08 -10.64 -1.35
C LEU A 135 0.07 -10.98 -0.26
N SER A 136 -1.00 -11.71 -0.57
CA SER A 136 -1.96 -12.19 0.44
C SER A 136 -1.50 -13.46 1.14
N THR A 137 -0.56 -14.20 0.54
CA THR A 137 -0.10 -15.52 1.01
C THR A 137 1.42 -15.57 1.22
N MET A 138 2.04 -14.44 1.58
CA MET A 138 3.46 -14.39 1.92
C MET A 138 3.76 -15.28 3.12
N SER A 139 4.85 -16.06 3.05
CA SER A 139 5.27 -16.97 4.13
C SER A 139 5.60 -16.23 5.43
N ASP A 140 5.16 -16.75 6.58
CA ASP A 140 5.46 -16.18 7.90
C ASP A 140 6.94 -16.27 8.27
N ALA A 141 7.69 -17.24 7.72
CA ALA A 141 9.14 -17.29 7.85
C ALA A 141 9.81 -16.01 7.31
N SER A 142 9.12 -15.26 6.43
CA SER A 142 9.60 -13.97 5.91
C SER A 142 9.15 -12.74 6.72
N ILE A 143 8.47 -12.89 7.87
CA ILE A 143 8.26 -11.76 8.81
C ILE A 143 9.62 -11.19 9.21
N GLN A 144 10.56 -12.10 9.47
CA GLN A 144 11.89 -11.77 9.93
C GLN A 144 12.76 -11.16 8.84
N ASP A 145 12.31 -11.11 7.59
CA ASP A 145 13.09 -10.58 6.48
C ASP A 145 13.03 -9.04 6.46
N PRO A 146 14.09 -8.33 6.87
CA PRO A 146 14.08 -6.88 6.97
C PRO A 146 14.41 -6.20 5.64
N ARG A 147 14.51 -6.93 4.53
CA ARG A 147 14.81 -6.36 3.22
C ARG A 147 13.75 -5.34 2.80
N ILE A 148 14.23 -4.24 2.22
CA ILE A 148 13.37 -3.10 1.86
C ILE A 148 12.20 -3.49 0.96
N LEU A 149 12.42 -4.36 -0.02
CA LEU A 149 11.35 -4.82 -0.92
C LEU A 149 10.31 -5.64 -0.14
N LYS A 150 10.74 -6.61 0.68
CA LYS A 150 9.84 -7.47 1.46
C LYS A 150 9.03 -6.70 2.48
N GLN A 151 9.65 -5.77 3.19
CA GLN A 151 8.92 -4.90 4.12
C GLN A 151 8.01 -3.93 3.38
N SER A 152 8.38 -3.44 2.19
CA SER A 152 7.51 -2.59 1.37
C SER A 152 6.28 -3.34 0.87
N GLU A 153 6.46 -4.58 0.39
CA GLU A 153 5.38 -5.49 -0.01
C GLU A 153 4.39 -5.73 1.14
N ARG A 154 4.89 -6.10 2.34
CA ARG A 154 4.06 -6.32 3.53
C ARG A 154 3.32 -5.06 3.95
N ARG A 155 4.03 -3.92 4.03
CA ARG A 155 3.43 -2.64 4.41
C ARG A 155 2.31 -2.25 3.44
N LEU A 156 2.54 -2.41 2.14
CA LEU A 156 1.56 -2.09 1.12
C LEU A 156 0.35 -3.03 1.18
N PHE A 157 0.58 -4.35 1.30
CA PHE A 157 -0.51 -5.31 1.46
C PHE A 157 -1.35 -5.04 2.70
N THR A 158 -0.73 -4.79 3.86
CA THR A 158 -1.46 -4.40 5.08
C THR A 158 -2.27 -3.12 4.87
N ALA A 159 -1.73 -2.13 4.16
CA ALA A 159 -2.45 -0.89 3.85
C ALA A 159 -3.68 -1.11 2.95
N ILE A 160 -3.56 -1.98 1.94
CA ILE A 160 -4.68 -2.41 1.08
C ILE A 160 -5.71 -3.19 1.88
N TYR A 161 -5.27 -4.13 2.74
CA TYR A 161 -6.14 -4.90 3.63
C TYR A 161 -6.94 -3.96 4.54
N ILE A 162 -6.31 -2.95 5.15
CA ILE A 162 -7.01 -1.95 5.97
C ILE A 162 -8.04 -1.17 5.16
N LEU A 163 -7.67 -0.70 3.97
CA LEU A 163 -8.57 0.07 3.10
C LEU A 163 -9.80 -0.75 2.71
N ASP A 164 -9.59 -2.02 2.35
CA ASP A 164 -10.63 -2.96 1.97
C ASP A 164 -11.70 -3.10 3.06
N LYS A 165 -11.29 -3.33 4.32
CA LYS A 165 -12.23 -3.50 5.44
C LYS A 165 -12.92 -2.19 5.78
N THR A 166 -12.17 -1.09 5.75
CA THR A 166 -12.74 0.24 5.99
C THR A 166 -13.83 0.56 4.97
N ALA A 167 -13.56 0.32 3.69
CA ALA A 167 -14.52 0.57 2.61
C ALA A 167 -15.73 -0.37 2.67
N ALA A 168 -15.50 -1.65 2.95
CA ALA A 168 -16.53 -2.66 3.14
C ALA A 168 -17.50 -2.27 4.28
N THR A 169 -16.96 -1.92 5.45
CA THR A 169 -17.75 -1.45 6.60
C THR A 169 -18.55 -0.19 6.27
N LEU A 170 -17.93 0.81 5.65
CA LEU A 170 -18.62 2.07 5.31
C LEU A 170 -19.72 1.89 4.26
N SER A 171 -19.56 0.92 3.36
CA SER A 171 -20.52 0.66 2.28
C SER A 171 -21.55 -0.42 2.63
N GLY A 172 -21.42 -1.09 3.78
CA GLY A 172 -22.25 -2.25 4.14
C GLY A 172 -22.08 -3.42 3.15
N LYS A 173 -20.90 -3.58 2.56
CA LYS A 173 -20.57 -4.66 1.59
C LYS A 173 -19.59 -5.63 2.20
N LEU A 174 -19.48 -6.84 1.66
CA LEU A 174 -18.42 -7.78 2.06
C LEU A 174 -17.04 -7.28 1.57
N PRO A 175 -15.96 -7.49 2.35
CA PRO A 175 -14.59 -7.18 1.94
C PRO A 175 -14.13 -8.03 0.75
N LEU A 176 -13.26 -7.48 -0.10
CA LEU A 176 -12.68 -8.23 -1.23
C LEU A 176 -11.53 -9.13 -0.82
N LEU A 177 -10.91 -8.88 0.35
CA LEU A 177 -9.84 -9.66 0.93
C LEU A 177 -10.30 -10.37 2.23
N PRO A 178 -11.08 -11.46 2.17
CA PRO A 178 -11.45 -12.18 3.38
C PRO A 178 -10.23 -12.57 4.24
N SER A 179 -10.30 -12.39 5.56
CA SER A 179 -9.19 -12.73 6.48
C SER A 179 -8.72 -14.17 6.33
N ASP A 180 -9.66 -15.09 6.18
CA ASP A 180 -9.41 -16.53 6.13
C ASP A 180 -8.63 -16.95 4.87
N HIS A 181 -8.57 -16.07 3.87
CA HIS A 181 -7.81 -16.25 2.64
C HIS A 181 -6.51 -15.42 2.61
N CYS A 182 -6.15 -14.77 3.73
CA CYS A 182 -4.96 -13.94 3.86
C CYS A 182 -4.07 -14.48 4.98
N SER A 183 -2.92 -15.06 4.63
CA SER A 183 -1.95 -15.59 5.60
C SER A 183 -0.75 -14.67 5.82
N THR A 184 -0.73 -13.48 5.20
CA THR A 184 0.43 -12.59 5.28
C THR A 184 0.45 -11.87 6.60
N ALA A 185 1.45 -12.18 7.43
CA ALA A 185 1.67 -11.47 8.67
C ALA A 185 2.01 -9.97 8.51
N LEU A 186 1.76 -9.23 9.58
CA LEU A 186 1.98 -7.78 9.65
C LEU A 186 3.48 -7.42 9.46
N PRO A 187 3.78 -6.23 8.90
CA PRO A 187 5.16 -5.79 8.66
C PRO A 187 5.90 -5.53 9.97
N LEU A 188 7.24 -5.59 9.97
CA LEU A 188 8.05 -5.24 11.13
C LEU A 188 7.82 -3.78 11.55
N ASP A 189 7.74 -3.55 12.86
CA ASP A 189 7.59 -2.22 13.42
C ASP A 189 8.92 -1.45 13.50
N ILE A 190 9.43 -1.08 12.33
CA ILE A 190 10.70 -0.36 12.20
C ILE A 190 10.53 0.93 11.40
N CYS A 191 11.29 1.97 11.74
CA CYS A 191 11.25 3.22 10.99
C CYS A 191 11.92 3.08 9.61
N ASN A 192 11.64 4.03 8.72
CA ASN A 192 12.23 4.04 7.37
C ASN A 192 13.77 4.14 7.41
N THR A 193 14.34 4.81 8.41
CA THR A 193 15.80 4.91 8.56
C THR A 193 16.43 3.54 8.82
N ILE A 194 15.87 2.74 9.73
CA ILE A 194 16.34 1.37 9.98
C ILE A 194 16.24 0.55 8.69
N LEU A 195 15.10 0.65 7.99
CA LEU A 195 14.87 -0.08 6.75
C LEU A 195 15.86 0.29 5.62
N LEU A 196 16.21 1.57 5.50
CA LEU A 196 17.17 2.07 4.50
C LEU A 196 18.63 1.80 4.87
N CYS A 197 18.94 1.66 6.16
CA CYS A 197 20.30 1.40 6.66
C CYS A 197 20.62 -0.09 6.84
N TRP A 198 19.62 -0.97 6.80
CA TRP A 198 19.85 -2.41 6.91
C TRP A 198 20.59 -2.98 5.69
N ARG A 199 21.41 -4.01 5.91
CA ARG A 199 22.22 -4.69 4.88
C ARG A 199 22.20 -6.19 5.09
N THR A 200 22.18 -6.98 4.01
CA THR A 200 22.22 -8.46 4.11
C THR A 200 23.41 -8.97 4.93
N SER A 201 24.56 -8.28 4.86
CA SER A 201 25.77 -8.63 5.61
C SER A 201 25.63 -8.53 7.13
N GLN A 202 24.63 -7.80 7.65
CA GLN A 202 24.38 -7.70 9.10
C GLN A 202 23.76 -8.97 9.67
N GLY A 203 23.26 -9.86 8.82
CA GLY A 203 22.44 -10.98 9.23
C GLY A 203 21.05 -10.53 9.71
N VAL A 204 20.13 -11.48 9.82
CA VAL A 204 18.81 -11.24 10.38
C VAL A 204 18.87 -11.46 11.89
N ASN A 205 18.68 -10.39 12.66
CA ASN A 205 18.54 -10.46 14.11
C ASN A 205 17.47 -9.45 14.54
N LEU A 206 16.33 -9.94 15.03
CA LEU A 206 15.20 -9.08 15.44
C LEU A 206 15.56 -8.16 16.61
N ALA A 207 16.36 -8.64 17.57
CA ALA A 207 16.80 -7.84 18.69
C ALA A 207 17.69 -6.65 18.23
N SER A 208 18.52 -6.84 17.19
CA SER A 208 19.32 -5.73 16.63
C SER A 208 18.49 -4.70 15.88
N LEU A 209 17.29 -5.08 15.42
CA LEU A 209 16.30 -4.19 14.81
C LEU A 209 15.41 -3.50 15.86
N GLY A 210 15.55 -3.84 17.14
CA GLY A 210 14.71 -3.31 18.22
C GLY A 210 13.27 -3.82 18.15
N VAL A 211 13.05 -5.05 17.69
CA VAL A 211 11.71 -5.67 17.64
C VAL A 211 11.67 -6.99 18.39
N ASN A 212 10.51 -7.33 18.95
CA ASN A 212 10.25 -8.63 19.58
C ASN A 212 9.91 -9.70 18.52
N ASP A 213 9.65 -10.93 18.98
CA ASP A 213 9.36 -12.08 18.10
C ASP A 213 8.09 -11.89 17.25
N GLU A 214 7.13 -11.11 17.74
CA GLU A 214 5.91 -10.73 17.02
C GLU A 214 6.15 -9.58 16.02
N GLY A 215 7.36 -9.01 15.98
CA GLY A 215 7.75 -7.90 15.10
C GLY A 215 7.32 -6.52 15.59
N TRP A 216 6.94 -6.36 16.85
CA TRP A 216 6.65 -5.07 17.49
C TRP A 216 7.91 -4.39 18.02
N ASN A 217 7.95 -3.06 17.93
CA ASN A 217 9.03 -2.25 18.46
C ASN A 217 9.10 -2.36 19.99
N VAL A 218 10.28 -2.62 20.54
CA VAL A 218 10.49 -2.70 22.00
C VAL A 218 10.94 -1.38 22.62
N ASP A 219 11.37 -0.40 21.81
CA ASP A 219 11.86 0.90 22.29
C ASP A 219 10.74 1.88 22.69
N GLY A 220 9.47 1.49 22.58
CA GLY A 220 8.32 2.36 22.87
C GLY A 220 8.11 3.55 21.90
N LYS A 221 8.89 3.60 20.81
CA LYS A 221 8.74 4.61 19.75
C LYS A 221 7.53 4.31 18.87
N ILE A 222 6.83 5.35 18.44
CA ILE A 222 5.68 5.24 17.53
C ILE A 222 6.13 5.61 16.12
N TYR A 223 6.17 4.62 15.25
CA TYR A 223 6.45 4.80 13.83
C TYR A 223 5.16 4.76 13.00
N SER A 224 5.27 5.13 11.72
CA SER A 224 4.17 4.92 10.76
C SER A 224 3.79 3.44 10.66
N THR A 225 4.76 2.53 10.81
CA THR A 225 4.52 1.09 10.91
C THR A 225 3.79 0.66 12.15
N THR A 226 4.04 1.29 13.31
CA THR A 226 3.31 1.00 14.56
C THR A 226 1.82 1.22 14.34
N THR A 227 1.48 2.37 13.75
CA THR A 227 0.09 2.71 13.42
C THR A 227 -0.47 1.77 12.35
N LEU A 228 0.33 1.40 11.34
CA LEU A 228 -0.10 0.48 10.29
C LEU A 228 -0.42 -0.91 10.84
N ARG A 229 0.44 -1.48 11.70
CA ARG A 229 0.22 -2.77 12.36
C ARG A 229 -1.04 -2.74 13.22
N ALA A 230 -1.18 -1.73 14.07
CA ALA A 230 -2.36 -1.57 14.93
C ALA A 230 -3.64 -1.47 14.09
N ARG A 231 -3.63 -0.70 12.99
CA ARG A 231 -4.77 -0.60 12.08
C ARG A 231 -5.05 -1.91 11.35
N GLY A 232 -4.04 -2.73 11.07
CA GLY A 232 -4.19 -4.07 10.50
C GLY A 232 -4.97 -5.00 11.44
N LEU A 233 -4.60 -5.04 12.72
CA LEU A 233 -5.34 -5.77 13.75
C LEU A 233 -6.78 -5.28 13.89
N ILE A 234 -6.98 -3.95 13.93
CA ILE A 234 -8.32 -3.36 13.99
C ILE A 234 -9.14 -3.70 12.73
N ALA A 235 -8.50 -3.76 11.55
CA ALA A 235 -9.19 -4.15 10.32
C ALA A 235 -9.71 -5.59 10.39
N HIS A 236 -8.93 -6.52 10.95
CA HIS A 236 -9.39 -7.89 11.16
C HIS A 236 -10.61 -7.94 12.12
N ILE A 237 -10.57 -7.20 13.23
CA ILE A 237 -11.73 -7.09 14.14
C ILE A 237 -12.93 -6.47 13.44
N ARG A 238 -12.73 -5.45 12.60
CA ARG A 238 -13.81 -4.82 11.81
C ARG A 238 -14.50 -5.79 10.87
N GLU A 239 -13.75 -6.69 10.26
CA GLU A 239 -14.29 -7.74 9.40
C GLU A 239 -15.22 -8.67 10.19
N GLN A 240 -14.78 -9.17 11.34
CA GLN A 240 -15.61 -10.01 12.22
C GLN A 240 -16.92 -9.28 12.63
N ILE A 241 -16.83 -8.01 13.03
CA ILE A 241 -18.00 -7.21 13.38
C ILE A 241 -18.94 -7.05 12.19
N LEU A 242 -18.39 -6.79 11.00
CA LEU A 242 -19.17 -6.62 9.78
C LEU A 242 -19.87 -7.93 9.37
N ASP A 243 -19.18 -9.06 9.47
CA ASP A 243 -19.77 -10.37 9.21
C ASP A 243 -20.93 -10.66 10.15
N LEU A 244 -20.81 -10.32 11.44
CA LEU A 244 -21.92 -10.42 12.39
C LEU A 244 -23.09 -9.49 12.03
N ALA A 245 -22.79 -8.25 11.66
CA ALA A 245 -23.81 -7.26 11.29
C ALA A 245 -24.58 -7.64 10.01
N LEU A 246 -23.89 -8.26 9.04
CA LEU A 246 -24.49 -8.71 7.78
C LEU A 246 -25.20 -10.07 7.91
N ASN A 247 -24.73 -10.95 8.80
CA ASN A 247 -25.34 -12.25 9.04
C ASN A 247 -26.64 -12.15 9.83
N ARG A 248 -27.76 -11.91 9.13
CA ARG A 248 -29.12 -11.89 9.71
C ARG A 248 -29.56 -13.18 10.43
N ARG A 249 -28.81 -14.28 10.29
CA ARG A 249 -29.08 -15.58 10.91
C ARG A 249 -28.29 -15.85 12.20
N ALA A 250 -27.19 -15.15 12.45
CA ALA A 250 -26.40 -15.30 13.67
C ALA A 250 -26.96 -14.38 14.77
N ARG A 251 -28.07 -14.80 15.38
CA ARG A 251 -28.60 -14.16 16.59
C ARG A 251 -28.29 -15.01 17.81
N ASP A 252 -27.08 -14.87 18.34
CA ASP A 252 -26.86 -14.59 19.76
C ASP A 252 -25.44 -14.00 19.90
N LEU A 253 -25.32 -12.76 20.37
CA LEU A 253 -24.05 -12.08 20.62
C LEU A 253 -23.23 -12.77 21.75
N ARG A 254 -23.87 -13.68 22.49
CA ARG A 254 -23.31 -14.41 23.61
C ARG A 254 -22.31 -15.49 23.21
N ASP A 255 -22.51 -16.12 22.05
CA ASP A 255 -21.64 -17.20 21.56
C ASP A 255 -20.22 -16.72 21.16
N LEU A 256 -20.00 -15.40 21.06
CA LEU A 256 -18.71 -14.78 20.74
C LEU A 256 -17.99 -14.16 21.95
N ILE A 257 -18.66 -14.08 23.09
CA ILE A 257 -18.11 -13.49 24.33
C ILE A 257 -17.62 -14.59 25.30
N ASP A 258 -17.80 -15.87 24.95
CA ASP A 258 -17.16 -16.98 25.65
C ASP A 258 -15.64 -16.97 25.37
N PHE A 259 -14.95 -16.03 26.03
CA PHE A 259 -13.59 -16.26 26.47
C PHE A 259 -13.63 -17.51 27.33
N SER A 260 -13.08 -18.60 26.81
CA SER A 260 -12.77 -19.80 27.61
C SER A 260 -12.11 -19.33 28.90
N PRO A 261 -12.69 -19.58 30.08
CA PRO A 261 -11.90 -19.56 31.29
C PRO A 261 -10.88 -20.69 31.12
N ASP A 262 -9.60 -20.37 31.27
CA ASP A 262 -8.54 -21.36 31.38
C ASP A 262 -8.91 -22.42 32.45
N GLU A 263 -8.89 -23.70 32.06
CA GLU A 263 -8.57 -24.84 32.92
C GLU A 263 -7.28 -25.48 32.42
#